data_AF-A0A963EG90-F1
#
_entry.id   AF-A0A963EG90-F1
#
_cell.length_a   1.000
_cell.length_b   1.000
_cell.length_c   1.000
_cell.angle_alpha   90.00
_cell.angle_beta   90.00
_cell.angle_gamma   90.00
#
_symmetry.space_group_name_H-M   'P 1'
#
loop_
_entity.id
_entity.type
_entity.pdbx_description
1 polymer ?
#
loop_
_entity_poly.entity_id
_entity_poly.type
_entity_poly.pdbx_seq_one_letter_code
_entity_poly.pdbx_strand_id
1 'polypeptide(L)'
;MSGSGPFDHAWSFVGELGNRMFDNHVRLAVTGLRRSGKTVFTTTLVHHLLRAHDLDFLSAAHQDRYLGARLIPGEGERFTFEAFEADLMADPPRWPEATDRLTSLRLELRYRATGFLSKMVTPVQTLVVDIIDYPGEWLLDLPLVGTSYEQMSRDSLALARRSPRERISRDWLDRIETGDSSGMIDGYRLYLERCQHELGLSFIQPGRLMHGIDDLPEGTTFTPLTPGHPLEAEMAARYQRYVEEVVKPFYEDHFSRFDRQIVLVDLFSCLNAGPDWFDDSMTALSTILESFAYGQSGWIRRLISPRIDKVLFAASKA
;
A
#
# COMPACT_ATOMS: atom_id res chain seq x y z
N MET A 1 27.94 -16.45 -35.23
CA MET A 1 27.23 -17.73 -35.06
C MET A 1 27.70 -18.34 -33.73
N SER A 2 27.01 -18.01 -32.65
CA SER A 2 27.14 -18.61 -31.30
C SER A 2 25.69 -18.86 -30.86
N GLY A 3 25.25 -20.07 -30.56
CA GLY A 3 25.78 -20.98 -29.56
C GLY A 3 24.72 -21.06 -28.46
N SER A 4 23.61 -21.73 -28.76
CA SER A 4 22.46 -21.92 -27.86
C SER A 4 22.85 -22.82 -26.69
N GLY A 5 22.69 -22.31 -25.47
CA GLY A 5 22.96 -23.06 -24.24
C GLY A 5 21.85 -24.08 -23.92
N PRO A 6 22.12 -25.06 -23.03
CA PRO A 6 21.21 -26.16 -22.72
C PRO A 6 19.94 -25.75 -21.92
N PHE A 7 19.66 -24.46 -21.76
CA PHE A 7 18.58 -23.92 -20.93
C PHE A 7 17.25 -23.65 -21.67
N ASP A 8 17.24 -23.71 -23.01
CA ASP A 8 16.05 -23.37 -23.82
C ASP A 8 15.08 -24.55 -24.02
N HIS A 9 15.56 -25.80 -23.89
CA HIS A 9 14.76 -26.99 -24.25
C HIS A 9 13.86 -27.54 -23.13
N ALA A 10 13.89 -26.97 -21.93
CA ALA A 10 13.06 -27.43 -20.79
C ALA A 10 11.68 -26.77 -20.71
N TRP A 11 11.36 -25.83 -21.61
CA TRP A 11 10.18 -24.97 -21.47
C TRP A 11 8.93 -25.43 -22.21
N SER A 12 9.01 -26.33 -23.20
CA SER A 12 7.97 -26.37 -24.25
C SER A 12 7.05 -27.60 -24.33
N PHE A 13 7.09 -28.59 -23.44
CA PHE A 13 6.34 -29.84 -23.75
C PHE A 13 5.50 -30.53 -22.67
N VAL A 14 5.41 -30.07 -21.42
CA VAL A 14 4.63 -30.82 -20.38
C VAL A 14 3.62 -29.97 -19.59
N GLY A 15 3.52 -28.66 -19.82
CA GLY A 15 2.84 -27.74 -18.88
C GLY A 15 1.35 -27.44 -19.09
N GLU A 16 0.73 -27.74 -20.24
CA GLU A 16 -0.52 -27.03 -20.59
C GLU A 16 -1.84 -27.63 -20.10
N LEU A 17 -1.89 -28.90 -19.68
CA LEU A 17 -3.17 -29.54 -19.28
C LEU A 17 -3.23 -30.04 -17.83
N GLY A 18 -2.12 -30.08 -17.10
CA GLY A 18 -2.05 -30.51 -15.69
C GLY A 18 -1.82 -29.40 -14.65
N ASN A 19 -1.30 -28.23 -15.05
CA ASN A 19 -0.79 -27.21 -14.12
C ASN A 19 -1.86 -26.41 -13.36
N ARG A 20 -3.10 -26.34 -13.87
CA ARG A 20 -4.16 -25.53 -13.24
C ARG A 20 -4.66 -26.05 -11.89
N MET A 21 -4.35 -27.28 -11.49
CA MET A 21 -4.80 -27.83 -10.21
C MET A 21 -3.81 -27.67 -9.05
N PHE A 22 -2.55 -27.25 -9.31
CA PHE A 22 -1.51 -27.17 -8.27
C PHE A 22 -0.65 -25.90 -8.30
N ASP A 23 -0.93 -24.96 -9.20
CA ASP A 23 -0.28 -23.64 -9.17
C ASP A 23 -0.77 -22.85 -7.95
N ASN A 24 0.09 -22.75 -6.94
CA ASN A 24 -0.17 -21.91 -5.79
C ASN A 24 0.00 -20.44 -6.24
N HIS A 25 -1.03 -19.64 -6.01
CA HIS A 25 -0.99 -18.20 -6.30
C HIS A 25 -1.13 -17.42 -5.00
N VAL A 26 -0.23 -16.45 -4.79
CA VAL A 26 -0.24 -15.57 -3.63
C VAL A 26 -0.19 -14.11 -4.08
N ARG A 27 -1.13 -13.31 -3.61
CA ARG A 27 -1.16 -11.85 -3.75
C ARG A 27 -0.60 -11.22 -2.49
N LEU A 28 0.67 -10.82 -2.55
CA LEU A 28 1.41 -10.15 -1.51
C LEU A 28 1.25 -8.63 -1.65
N ALA A 29 0.46 -8.04 -0.78
CA ALA A 29 0.37 -6.61 -0.65
C ALA A 29 1.55 -6.05 0.13
N VAL A 30 2.17 -5.00 -0.41
CA VAL A 30 3.22 -4.22 0.24
C VAL A 30 2.74 -2.79 0.35
N THR A 31 2.77 -2.29 1.58
CA THR A 31 2.44 -0.91 1.89
C THR A 31 3.35 -0.42 3.01
N GLY A 32 3.24 0.86 3.34
CA GLY A 32 3.95 1.41 4.47
C GLY A 32 3.65 2.89 4.63
N LEU A 33 3.90 3.39 5.83
CA LEU A 33 3.81 4.83 6.09
C LEU A 33 4.88 5.57 5.28
N ARG A 34 4.76 6.89 5.22
CA ARG A 34 5.65 7.74 4.44
C ARG A 34 7.13 7.42 4.69
N ARG A 35 7.92 7.40 3.60
CA ARG A 35 9.38 7.13 3.61
C ARG A 35 9.78 5.80 4.26
N SER A 36 8.86 4.86 4.41
CA SER A 36 9.14 3.50 4.91
C SER A 36 10.07 2.67 4.02
N GLY A 37 10.44 3.14 2.82
CA GLY A 37 11.35 2.41 1.93
C GLY A 37 10.67 1.31 1.13
N LYS A 38 9.36 1.44 0.88
CA LYS A 38 8.54 0.50 0.11
C LYS A 38 9.10 0.14 -1.27
N THR A 39 9.41 1.15 -2.09
CA THR A 39 10.03 0.94 -3.40
C THR A 39 11.34 0.16 -3.30
N VAL A 40 12.20 0.54 -2.34
CA VAL A 40 13.49 -0.12 -2.10
C VAL A 40 13.28 -1.57 -1.67
N PHE A 41 12.40 -1.81 -0.69
CA PHE A 41 12.08 -3.15 -0.20
C PHE A 41 11.61 -4.06 -1.32
N THR A 42 10.63 -3.62 -2.12
CA THR A 42 10.09 -4.41 -3.23
C THR A 42 11.17 -4.69 -4.28
N THR A 43 11.95 -3.66 -4.67
CA THR A 43 13.04 -3.83 -5.64
C THR A 43 14.10 -4.81 -5.14
N THR A 44 14.56 -4.68 -3.88
CA THR A 44 15.57 -5.57 -3.30
C THR A 44 15.03 -7.01 -3.16
N LEU A 45 13.78 -7.18 -2.71
CA LEU A 45 13.16 -8.51 -2.64
C LEU A 45 13.12 -9.19 -4.01
N VAL A 46 12.66 -8.47 -5.04
CA VAL A 46 12.59 -8.99 -6.41
C VAL A 46 14.00 -9.29 -6.95
N HIS A 47 14.96 -8.41 -6.71
CA HIS A 47 16.36 -8.58 -7.10
C HIS A 47 16.94 -9.89 -6.57
N HIS A 48 16.79 -10.16 -5.26
CA HIS A 48 17.30 -11.38 -4.63
C HIS A 48 16.59 -12.63 -5.14
N LEU A 49 15.27 -12.58 -5.35
CA LEU A 49 14.50 -13.69 -5.91
C LEU A 49 14.95 -14.03 -7.34
N LEU A 50 15.16 -13.03 -8.19
CA LEU A 50 15.58 -13.22 -9.58
C LEU A 50 17.04 -13.70 -9.69
N ARG A 51 17.95 -13.17 -8.86
CA ARG A 51 19.37 -13.58 -8.87
C ARG A 51 19.67 -14.84 -8.08
N ALA A 52 18.69 -15.34 -7.31
CA ALA A 52 18.86 -16.48 -6.40
C ALA A 52 20.06 -16.29 -5.43
N HIS A 53 20.22 -15.07 -4.91
CA HIS A 53 21.34 -14.67 -4.06
C HIS A 53 20.84 -14.16 -2.70
N ASP A 54 21.54 -14.47 -1.61
CA ASP A 54 21.18 -14.12 -0.21
C ASP A 54 19.75 -14.49 0.20
N LEU A 55 19.26 -15.65 -0.24
CA LEU A 55 17.90 -16.14 0.07
C LEU A 55 17.85 -17.09 1.28
N ASP A 56 18.79 -17.00 2.22
CA ASP A 56 18.89 -17.93 3.37
C ASP A 56 17.63 -17.97 4.25
N PHE A 57 16.84 -16.89 4.24
CA PHE A 57 15.55 -16.81 4.92
C PHE A 57 14.45 -17.64 4.24
N LEU A 58 14.61 -17.99 2.96
CA LEU A 58 13.65 -18.80 2.20
C LEU A 58 13.97 -20.27 2.40
N SER A 59 13.11 -21.02 3.08
CA SER A 59 13.35 -22.45 3.38
C SER A 59 13.59 -23.30 2.13
N ALA A 60 13.09 -22.90 0.97
CA ALA A 60 13.38 -23.56 -0.30
C ALA A 60 14.82 -23.32 -0.77
N ALA A 61 15.36 -22.12 -0.61
CA ALA A 61 16.75 -21.82 -0.95
C ALA A 61 17.70 -22.46 0.06
N HIS A 62 17.42 -22.33 1.36
CA HIS A 62 18.20 -22.95 2.44
C HIS A 62 18.31 -24.48 2.33
N GLN A 63 17.34 -25.14 1.69
CA GLN A 63 17.33 -26.60 1.49
C GLN A 63 17.79 -27.01 0.08
N ASP A 64 18.43 -26.11 -0.69
CA ASP A 64 18.85 -26.34 -2.08
C ASP A 64 17.73 -26.80 -3.02
N ARG A 65 16.50 -26.37 -2.72
CA ARG A 65 15.30 -26.69 -3.51
C ARG A 65 14.89 -25.56 -4.44
N TYR A 66 15.31 -24.32 -4.19
CA TYR A 66 14.98 -23.19 -5.05
C TYR A 66 15.66 -23.34 -6.41
N LEU A 67 14.88 -23.23 -7.49
CA LEU A 67 15.37 -23.38 -8.86
C LEU A 67 15.52 -22.04 -9.58
N GLY A 68 14.78 -21.02 -9.15
CA GLY A 68 14.86 -19.67 -9.70
C GLY A 68 13.49 -18.99 -9.78
N ALA A 69 13.51 -17.72 -10.20
CA ALA A 69 12.33 -16.94 -10.49
C ALA A 69 12.46 -16.20 -11.83
N ARG A 70 11.31 -15.84 -12.40
CA ARG A 70 11.23 -14.95 -13.56
C ARG A 70 10.05 -14.01 -13.43
N LEU A 71 10.17 -12.82 -14.01
CA LEU A 71 9.05 -11.91 -14.21
C LEU A 71 8.13 -12.46 -15.29
N ILE A 72 6.82 -12.38 -15.05
CA ILE A 72 5.78 -12.73 -16.03
C ILE A 72 4.77 -11.58 -16.14
N PRO A 73 3.99 -11.50 -17.22
CA PRO A 73 2.98 -10.46 -17.37
C PRO A 73 1.96 -10.45 -16.22
N GLY A 74 1.78 -9.27 -15.61
CA GLY A 74 0.79 -8.99 -14.57
C GLY A 74 -0.44 -8.26 -15.10
N GLU A 75 -1.30 -7.82 -14.18
CA GLU A 75 -2.50 -7.02 -14.46
C GLU A 75 -2.32 -5.59 -13.92
N GLY A 76 -2.95 -4.60 -14.56
CA GLY A 76 -2.93 -3.21 -14.11
C GLY A 76 -1.61 -2.48 -14.38
N GLU A 77 -1.35 -1.42 -13.61
CA GLU A 77 -0.12 -0.61 -13.74
C GLU A 77 1.10 -1.40 -13.25
N ARG A 78 2.17 -1.40 -14.04
CA ARG A 78 3.37 -2.22 -13.79
C ARG A 78 4.35 -1.49 -12.88
N PHE A 79 4.84 -2.18 -11.85
CA PHE A 79 5.97 -1.74 -11.04
C PHE A 79 7.25 -1.72 -11.90
N THR A 80 7.92 -0.58 -11.97
CA THR A 80 9.09 -0.32 -12.82
C THR A 80 10.39 -0.87 -12.23
N PHE A 81 10.41 -2.19 -11.96
CA PHE A 81 11.53 -2.88 -11.31
C PHE A 81 12.88 -2.57 -11.97
N GLU A 82 12.97 -2.67 -13.29
CA GLU A 82 14.23 -2.50 -14.01
C GLU A 82 14.81 -1.08 -13.86
N ALA A 83 13.95 -0.06 -13.81
CA ALA A 83 14.38 1.33 -13.60
C ALA A 83 14.86 1.54 -12.16
N PHE A 84 14.10 1.06 -11.18
CA PHE A 84 14.47 1.19 -9.77
C PHE A 84 15.72 0.40 -9.41
N GLU A 85 15.92 -0.77 -10.02
CA GLU A 85 17.14 -1.53 -9.88
C GLU A 85 18.34 -0.78 -10.47
N ALA A 86 18.18 -0.17 -11.65
CA ALA A 86 19.22 0.63 -12.27
C ALA A 86 19.63 1.85 -11.42
N ASP A 87 18.68 2.52 -10.75
CA ASP A 87 18.98 3.61 -9.83
C ASP A 87 19.84 3.15 -8.64
N LEU A 88 19.50 2.00 -8.03
CA LEU A 88 20.24 1.43 -6.91
C LEU A 88 21.64 0.95 -7.30
N MET A 89 21.82 0.49 -8.55
CA MET A 89 23.11 0.02 -9.07
C MET A 89 23.89 1.12 -9.81
N ALA A 90 23.40 2.37 -9.84
CA ALA A 90 24.08 3.48 -10.49
C ALA A 90 25.41 3.84 -9.80
N ASP A 91 26.23 4.62 -10.49
CA ASP A 91 27.45 5.23 -9.92
C ASP A 91 27.39 6.75 -10.11
N PRO A 92 27.16 7.55 -9.04
CA PRO A 92 26.85 7.10 -7.68
C PRO A 92 25.44 6.47 -7.56
N PRO A 93 25.21 5.57 -6.59
CA PRO A 93 23.91 4.94 -6.40
C PRO A 93 22.87 5.97 -5.93
N ARG A 94 21.63 5.79 -6.39
CA ARG A 94 20.51 6.70 -6.09
C ARG A 94 19.32 5.91 -5.54
N TRP A 95 18.64 6.49 -4.56
CA TRP A 95 17.38 5.94 -4.09
C TRP A 95 16.28 6.15 -5.13
N PRO A 96 15.55 5.11 -5.53
CA PRO A 96 14.45 5.26 -6.46
C PRO A 96 13.31 6.10 -5.86
N GLU A 97 12.58 6.79 -6.73
CA GLU A 97 11.46 7.64 -6.32
C GLU A 97 10.34 6.83 -5.65
N ALA A 98 9.65 7.48 -4.71
CA ALA A 98 8.51 6.87 -4.04
C ALA A 98 7.33 6.76 -5.03
N THR A 99 6.72 5.59 -5.10
CA THR A 99 5.47 5.39 -5.86
C THR A 99 4.30 6.05 -5.12
N ASP A 100 3.47 6.80 -5.83
CA ASP A 100 2.24 7.45 -5.37
C ASP A 100 0.96 6.73 -5.85
N ARG A 101 1.11 5.69 -6.68
CA ARG A 101 0.02 4.88 -7.26
C ARG A 101 0.10 3.41 -6.85
N LEU A 102 -0.99 2.69 -7.11
CA LEU A 102 -1.03 1.24 -7.02
C LEU A 102 -0.37 0.63 -8.25
N THR A 103 0.74 -0.07 -8.04
CA THR A 103 1.47 -0.79 -9.08
C THR A 103 1.59 -2.25 -8.72
N SER A 104 1.88 -3.11 -9.70
CA SER A 104 2.08 -4.53 -9.45
C SER A 104 3.19 -5.12 -10.30
N LEU A 105 3.76 -6.21 -9.81
CA LEU A 105 4.62 -7.11 -10.58
C LEU A 105 4.27 -8.55 -10.26
N ARG A 106 4.47 -9.44 -11.23
CA ARG A 106 4.20 -10.86 -11.10
C ARG A 106 5.46 -11.68 -11.30
N LEU A 107 5.72 -12.57 -10.35
CA LEU A 107 6.84 -13.51 -10.39
C LEU A 107 6.32 -14.95 -10.48
N GLU A 108 6.99 -15.76 -11.29
CA GLU A 108 6.89 -17.21 -11.24
C GLU A 108 8.14 -17.75 -10.54
N LEU A 109 7.96 -18.42 -9.40
CA LEU A 109 9.03 -19.03 -8.60
C LEU A 109 8.95 -20.55 -8.76
N ARG A 110 10.08 -21.20 -9.06
CA ARG A 110 10.16 -22.66 -9.19
C ARG A 110 11.01 -23.26 -8.08
N TYR A 111 10.55 -24.36 -7.50
CA TYR A 111 11.27 -25.08 -6.45
C TYR A 111 10.98 -26.57 -6.45
N ARG A 112 11.90 -27.38 -5.90
CA ARG A 112 11.73 -28.82 -5.74
C ARG A 112 10.74 -29.14 -4.61
N ALA A 113 9.84 -30.08 -4.86
CA ALA A 113 8.87 -30.57 -3.89
C ALA A 113 9.55 -31.29 -2.70
N THR A 114 8.95 -31.22 -1.51
CA THR A 114 9.48 -31.85 -0.28
C THR A 114 8.96 -33.27 -0.04
N GLY A 115 7.70 -33.57 -0.37
CA GLY A 115 7.02 -34.84 -0.08
C GLY A 115 7.34 -35.97 -1.07
N PHE A 116 7.35 -37.23 -0.59
CA PHE A 116 7.64 -38.41 -1.42
C PHE A 116 6.64 -38.57 -2.58
N LEU A 117 5.34 -38.41 -2.28
CA LEU A 117 4.26 -38.45 -3.29
C LEU A 117 4.36 -37.29 -4.29
N SER A 118 4.57 -36.06 -3.83
CA SER A 118 4.69 -34.90 -4.72
C SER A 118 5.94 -34.98 -5.59
N LYS A 119 7.06 -35.53 -5.09
CA LYS A 119 8.25 -35.80 -5.90
C LYS A 119 8.01 -36.78 -7.06
N MET A 120 7.11 -37.76 -6.88
CA MET A 120 6.79 -38.74 -7.92
C MET A 120 5.83 -38.19 -8.99
N VAL A 121 4.89 -37.31 -8.60
CA VAL A 121 3.86 -36.77 -9.51
C VAL A 121 4.30 -35.46 -10.16
N THR A 122 4.86 -34.54 -9.37
CA THR A 122 5.27 -33.20 -9.83
C THR A 122 6.53 -32.76 -9.05
N PRO A 123 7.73 -33.18 -9.50
CA PRO A 123 8.98 -32.95 -8.75
C PRO A 123 9.34 -31.47 -8.63
N VAL A 124 8.87 -30.64 -9.55
CA VAL A 124 9.03 -29.18 -9.56
C VAL A 124 7.67 -28.53 -9.34
N GLN A 125 7.59 -27.66 -8.34
CA GLN A 125 6.41 -26.86 -8.05
C GLN A 125 6.63 -25.43 -8.52
N THR A 126 5.53 -24.81 -8.93
CA THR A 126 5.46 -23.42 -9.34
C THR A 126 4.63 -22.64 -8.33
N LEU A 127 5.14 -21.49 -7.88
CA LEU A 127 4.41 -20.51 -7.10
C LEU A 127 4.36 -19.21 -7.91
N VAL A 128 3.16 -18.72 -8.17
CA VAL A 128 2.95 -17.39 -8.74
C VAL A 128 2.79 -16.41 -7.58
N VAL A 129 3.59 -15.35 -7.56
CA VAL A 129 3.49 -14.27 -6.57
C VAL A 129 3.19 -12.97 -7.30
N ASP A 130 2.02 -12.39 -7.02
CA ASP A 130 1.74 -11.00 -7.34
C ASP A 130 2.21 -10.14 -6.17
N ILE A 131 3.14 -9.23 -6.41
CA ILE A 131 3.50 -8.19 -5.44
C ILE A 131 2.74 -6.93 -5.84
N ILE A 132 1.82 -6.50 -4.99
CA ILE A 132 1.00 -5.31 -5.19
C ILE A 132 1.51 -4.22 -4.27
N ASP A 133 1.92 -3.11 -4.87
CA ASP A 133 2.56 -2.00 -4.18
C ASP A 133 1.68 -0.76 -4.21
N TYR A 134 1.26 -0.24 -3.05
CA TYR A 134 0.33 0.91 -2.99
C TYR A 134 0.58 1.84 -1.78
N PRO A 135 0.13 3.12 -1.83
CA PRO A 135 0.34 4.08 -0.75
C PRO A 135 -0.30 3.66 0.58
N GLY A 136 0.41 3.80 1.70
CA GLY A 136 -0.11 3.43 3.02
C GLY A 136 -1.22 4.34 3.52
N GLU A 137 -1.22 5.60 3.08
CA GLU A 137 -2.25 6.58 3.37
C GLU A 137 -3.64 6.10 2.90
N TRP A 138 -3.69 5.22 1.90
CA TRP A 138 -4.95 4.65 1.43
C TRP A 138 -5.61 3.70 2.44
N LEU A 139 -4.85 3.12 3.37
CA LEU A 139 -5.43 2.33 4.46
C LEU A 139 -6.07 3.20 5.54
N LEU A 140 -5.58 4.44 5.69
CA LEU A 140 -6.15 5.38 6.67
C LEU A 140 -7.59 5.75 6.35
N ASP A 141 -8.02 5.67 5.09
CA ASP A 141 -9.39 6.02 4.72
C ASP A 141 -10.38 4.88 4.94
N LEU A 142 -9.93 3.64 5.17
CA LEU A 142 -10.84 2.51 5.33
C LEU A 142 -11.86 2.78 6.47
N PRO A 143 -11.47 3.23 7.67
CA PRO A 143 -12.40 3.64 8.74
C PRO A 143 -13.49 4.64 8.34
N LEU A 144 -13.30 5.44 7.28
CA LEU A 144 -14.29 6.44 6.85
C LEU A 144 -15.62 5.80 6.43
N VAL A 145 -15.63 4.55 5.97
CA VAL A 145 -16.88 3.87 5.58
C VAL A 145 -17.86 3.73 6.76
N GLY A 146 -17.36 3.61 7.99
CA GLY A 146 -18.15 3.54 9.20
C GLY A 146 -18.30 4.87 9.94
N THR A 147 -17.74 5.95 9.42
CA THR A 147 -17.66 7.26 10.08
C THR A 147 -18.63 8.23 9.41
N SER A 148 -19.40 8.99 10.19
CA SER A 148 -20.25 10.03 9.61
C SER A 148 -19.42 11.27 9.25
N TYR A 149 -19.90 12.08 8.30
CA TYR A 149 -19.23 13.33 7.93
C TYR A 149 -19.01 14.23 9.16
N GLU A 150 -20.00 14.33 10.05
CA GLU A 150 -19.94 15.16 11.25
C GLU A 150 -18.86 14.66 12.22
N GLN A 151 -18.70 13.34 12.37
CA GLN A 151 -17.65 12.76 13.21
C GLN A 151 -16.27 13.01 12.60
N MET A 152 -16.09 12.66 11.32
CA MET A 152 -14.84 12.88 10.59
C MET A 152 -14.44 14.36 10.62
N SER A 153 -15.41 15.25 10.44
CA SER A 153 -15.17 16.69 10.43
C SER A 153 -14.73 17.21 11.80
N ARG A 154 -15.43 16.82 12.87
CA ARG A 154 -15.05 17.16 14.24
C ARG A 154 -13.62 16.70 14.56
N ASP A 155 -13.29 15.46 14.22
CA ASP A 155 -11.98 14.88 14.51
C ASP A 155 -10.87 15.57 13.73
N SER A 156 -11.11 15.84 12.44
CA SER A 156 -10.15 16.54 11.57
C SER A 156 -9.88 17.96 12.06
N LEU A 157 -10.93 18.71 12.42
CA LEU A 157 -10.81 20.07 12.97
C LEU A 157 -10.15 20.08 14.35
N ALA A 158 -10.41 19.08 15.18
CA ALA A 158 -9.75 18.94 16.48
C ALA A 158 -8.25 18.63 16.31
N LEU A 159 -7.91 17.72 15.38
CA LEU A 159 -6.54 17.34 15.07
C LEU A 159 -5.75 18.51 14.49
N ALA A 160 -6.35 19.31 13.61
CA ALA A 160 -5.73 20.47 13.00
C ALA A 160 -5.27 21.52 14.03
N ARG A 161 -5.98 21.64 15.17
CA ARG A 161 -5.65 22.58 16.24
C ARG A 161 -4.58 22.08 17.21
N ARG A 162 -4.05 20.87 17.03
CA ARG A 162 -3.00 20.30 17.90
C ARG A 162 -1.61 20.55 17.31
N SER A 163 -0.59 20.53 18.17
CA SER A 163 0.79 20.45 17.70
C SER A 163 1.02 19.15 16.92
N PRO A 164 1.82 19.15 15.84
CA PRO A 164 2.50 20.30 15.22
C PRO A 164 1.67 20.96 14.09
N ARG A 165 0.39 20.59 13.94
CA ARG A 165 -0.52 20.97 12.85
C ARG A 165 -1.05 22.40 12.96
N GLU A 166 -1.21 22.91 14.18
CA GLU A 166 -1.87 24.20 14.48
C GLU A 166 -1.33 25.36 13.63
N ARG A 167 -0.01 25.43 13.41
CA ARG A 167 0.62 26.49 12.63
C ARG A 167 0.24 26.44 11.14
N ILE A 168 0.20 25.24 10.57
CA ILE A 168 0.01 25.06 9.11
C ILE A 168 -1.45 24.99 8.71
N SER A 169 -2.37 24.74 9.67
CA SER A 169 -3.81 24.69 9.42
C SER A 169 -4.49 26.05 9.42
N ARG A 170 -3.83 27.13 9.90
CA ARG A 170 -4.47 28.44 10.12
C ARG A 170 -5.20 28.99 8.90
N ASP A 171 -4.52 29.04 7.73
CA ASP A 171 -5.13 29.56 6.50
C ASP A 171 -6.42 28.83 6.13
N TRP A 172 -6.42 27.50 6.27
CA TRP A 172 -7.59 26.68 6.01
C TRP A 172 -8.71 26.91 7.05
N LEU A 173 -8.37 26.97 8.33
CA LEU A 173 -9.34 27.23 9.39
C LEU A 173 -9.96 28.63 9.27
N ASP A 174 -9.18 29.64 8.92
CA ASP A 174 -9.66 31.02 8.72
C ASP A 174 -10.67 31.10 7.55
N ARG A 175 -10.47 30.33 6.48
CA ARG A 175 -11.44 30.21 5.37
C ARG A 175 -12.77 29.65 5.86
N ILE A 176 -12.74 28.62 6.70
CA ILE A 176 -13.95 28.04 7.30
C ILE A 176 -14.68 29.09 8.15
N GLU A 177 -13.96 29.84 8.98
CA GLU A 177 -14.56 30.84 9.88
C GLU A 177 -15.14 32.05 9.14
N THR A 178 -14.49 32.49 8.07
CA THR A 178 -14.96 33.61 7.23
C THR A 178 -16.12 33.23 6.32
N GLY A 179 -16.39 31.93 6.14
CA GLY A 179 -17.43 31.43 5.25
C GLY A 179 -17.12 31.67 3.77
N ASP A 180 -15.85 31.96 3.41
CA ASP A 180 -15.42 32.07 2.02
C ASP A 180 -15.45 30.68 1.37
N SER A 181 -16.54 30.38 0.67
CA SER A 181 -16.71 29.12 -0.05
C SER A 181 -15.62 28.89 -1.11
N SER A 182 -14.96 29.95 -1.58
CA SER A 182 -13.91 29.87 -2.59
C SER A 182 -12.64 29.28 -1.99
N GLY A 183 -12.21 28.14 -2.51
CA GLY A 183 -10.91 27.56 -2.18
C GLY A 183 -10.81 26.93 -0.78
N MET A 184 -11.92 26.65 -0.06
CA MET A 184 -11.83 25.89 1.20
C MET A 184 -11.27 24.48 0.99
N ILE A 185 -11.70 23.81 -0.08
CA ILE A 185 -11.20 22.48 -0.46
C ILE A 185 -9.70 22.56 -0.79
N ASP A 186 -9.28 23.57 -1.55
CA ASP A 186 -7.87 23.76 -1.89
C ASP A 186 -7.02 24.10 -0.66
N GLY A 187 -7.57 24.92 0.26
CA GLY A 187 -6.95 25.19 1.56
C GLY A 187 -6.77 23.92 2.40
N TYR A 188 -7.78 23.05 2.42
CA TYR A 188 -7.69 21.76 3.12
C TYR A 188 -6.62 20.86 2.51
N ARG A 189 -6.57 20.78 1.18
CA ARG A 189 -5.56 20.00 0.46
C ARG A 189 -4.16 20.52 0.72
N LEU A 190 -3.95 21.83 0.63
CA LEU A 190 -2.67 22.45 0.95
C LEU A 190 -2.27 22.17 2.41
N TYR A 191 -3.22 22.21 3.34
CA TYR A 191 -2.97 21.81 4.73
C TYR A 191 -2.48 20.35 4.85
N LEU A 192 -3.14 19.40 4.17
CA LEU A 192 -2.74 17.99 4.16
C LEU A 192 -1.35 17.79 3.51
N GLU A 193 -1.08 18.52 2.41
CA GLU A 193 0.21 18.52 1.75
C GLU A 193 1.32 18.98 2.68
N ARG A 194 1.09 20.09 3.39
CA ARG A 194 2.05 20.61 4.35
C ARG A 194 2.24 19.69 5.55
N CYS A 195 1.19 19.01 6.02
CA CYS A 195 1.32 17.97 7.04
C CYS A 195 2.30 16.88 6.58
N GLN A 196 2.16 16.43 5.34
CA GLN A 196 2.97 15.34 4.79
C GLN A 196 4.40 15.78 4.42
N HIS A 197 4.55 16.93 3.75
CA HIS A 197 5.82 17.36 3.17
C HIS A 197 6.64 18.26 4.08
N GLU A 198 6.03 19.27 4.73
CA GLU A 198 6.74 20.18 5.64
C GLU A 198 6.96 19.55 7.01
N LEU A 199 5.91 18.96 7.60
CA LEU A 199 5.98 18.40 8.95
C LEU A 199 6.41 16.93 8.97
N GLY A 200 6.20 16.17 7.89
CA GLY A 200 6.55 14.75 7.85
C GLY A 200 5.64 13.86 8.68
N LEU A 201 4.38 14.26 8.87
CA LEU A 201 3.38 13.49 9.61
C LEU A 201 2.95 12.24 8.82
N SER A 202 2.58 11.20 9.57
CA SER A 202 2.14 9.90 9.06
C SER A 202 0.62 9.78 8.95
N PHE A 203 -0.12 10.44 9.84
CA PHE A 203 -1.58 10.39 9.84
C PHE A 203 -2.15 11.44 8.87
N ILE A 204 -2.36 11.07 7.61
CA ILE A 204 -2.93 11.96 6.59
C ILE A 204 -4.24 11.34 6.09
N GLN A 205 -5.37 11.96 6.44
CA GLN A 205 -6.70 11.50 6.07
C GLN A 205 -7.54 12.71 5.61
N PRO A 206 -8.23 12.66 4.46
CA PRO A 206 -8.28 11.54 3.53
C PRO A 206 -7.03 11.37 2.67
N GLY A 207 -6.51 10.16 2.56
CA GLY A 207 -5.26 9.84 1.87
C GLY A 207 -5.31 10.10 0.36
N ARG A 208 -6.45 9.86 -0.31
CA ARG A 208 -6.54 10.08 -1.78
C ARG A 208 -6.59 11.55 -2.20
N LEU A 209 -6.84 12.48 -1.27
CA LEU A 209 -6.70 13.90 -1.59
C LEU A 209 -5.24 14.32 -1.76
N MET A 210 -4.30 13.48 -1.30
CA MET A 210 -2.86 13.65 -1.50
C MET A 210 -2.32 12.80 -2.65
N HIS A 211 -2.72 11.53 -2.71
CA HIS A 211 -2.20 10.57 -3.69
C HIS A 211 -3.33 10.03 -4.58
N GLY A 212 -3.26 10.30 -5.88
CA GLY A 212 -4.26 9.83 -6.85
C GLY A 212 -5.44 10.78 -7.04
N ILE A 213 -5.26 12.08 -6.77
CA ILE A 213 -6.36 13.04 -6.88
C ILE A 213 -6.83 13.25 -8.32
N ASP A 214 -5.92 13.14 -9.29
CA ASP A 214 -6.22 13.27 -10.72
C ASP A 214 -7.15 12.13 -11.20
N ASP A 215 -7.19 11.03 -10.45
CA ASP A 215 -8.00 9.85 -10.73
C ASP A 215 -9.33 9.85 -9.95
N LEU A 216 -9.61 10.89 -9.13
CA LEU A 216 -10.82 10.93 -8.32
C LEU A 216 -12.06 11.32 -9.14
N PRO A 217 -13.21 10.65 -8.93
CA PRO A 217 -14.47 11.03 -9.53
C PRO A 217 -14.87 12.47 -9.17
N GLU A 218 -15.56 13.15 -10.09
CA GLU A 218 -16.02 14.51 -9.88
C GLU A 218 -16.94 14.60 -8.64
N GLY A 219 -16.73 15.64 -7.83
CA GLY A 219 -17.55 15.87 -6.63
C GLY A 219 -17.23 14.95 -5.45
N THR A 220 -16.10 14.25 -5.47
CA THR A 220 -15.59 13.47 -4.32
C THR A 220 -14.57 14.26 -3.47
N THR A 221 -14.20 15.48 -3.88
CA THR A 221 -13.34 16.36 -3.08
C THR A 221 -14.18 17.17 -2.10
N PHE A 222 -13.75 17.22 -0.84
CA PHE A 222 -14.47 17.88 0.24
C PHE A 222 -13.49 18.47 1.26
N THR A 223 -14.03 19.22 2.21
CA THR A 223 -13.32 19.74 3.38
C THR A 223 -14.14 19.48 4.64
N PRO A 224 -13.51 19.20 5.80
CA PRO A 224 -14.14 19.31 7.10
C PRO A 224 -14.75 20.71 7.31
N LEU A 225 -15.93 20.78 7.92
CA LEU A 225 -16.63 22.00 8.28
C LEU A 225 -17.24 21.91 9.69
N THR A 226 -17.34 23.05 10.37
CA THR A 226 -18.02 23.12 11.68
C THR A 226 -19.52 22.86 11.55
N PRO A 227 -20.18 22.27 12.56
CA PRO A 227 -21.64 22.10 12.55
C PRO A 227 -22.38 23.41 12.33
N GLY A 228 -23.41 23.39 11.48
CA GLY A 228 -24.22 24.55 11.14
C GLY A 228 -23.62 25.45 10.05
N HIS A 229 -22.47 25.08 9.46
CA HIS A 229 -21.92 25.80 8.33
C HIS A 229 -22.87 25.71 7.11
N PRO A 230 -23.10 26.79 6.34
CA PRO A 230 -24.07 26.77 5.23
C PRO A 230 -23.81 25.70 4.17
N LEU A 231 -22.54 25.29 3.98
CA LEU A 231 -22.11 24.26 3.04
C LEU A 231 -21.97 22.85 3.65
N GLU A 232 -22.35 22.66 4.91
CA GLU A 232 -22.20 21.38 5.61
C GLU A 232 -22.88 20.23 4.85
N ALA A 233 -24.12 20.43 4.40
CA ALA A 233 -24.87 19.42 3.66
C ALA A 233 -24.23 19.08 2.31
N GLU A 234 -23.65 20.06 1.62
CA GLU A 234 -22.95 19.83 0.36
C GLU A 234 -21.68 19.01 0.60
N MET A 235 -20.85 19.40 1.57
CA MET A 235 -19.61 18.67 1.88
C MET A 235 -19.89 17.27 2.42
N ALA A 236 -20.97 17.06 3.17
CA ALA A 236 -21.43 15.74 3.59
C ALA A 236 -21.81 14.85 2.39
N ALA A 237 -22.48 15.41 1.37
CA ALA A 237 -22.81 14.67 0.15
C ALA A 237 -21.55 14.29 -0.65
N ARG A 238 -20.57 15.20 -0.75
CA ARG A 238 -19.27 14.94 -1.41
C ARG A 238 -18.44 13.89 -0.65
N TYR A 239 -18.44 13.95 0.68
CA TYR A 239 -17.83 12.94 1.54
C TYR A 239 -18.47 11.56 1.33
N GLN A 240 -19.79 11.48 1.29
CA GLN A 240 -20.47 10.21 1.04
C GLN A 240 -20.09 9.64 -0.33
N ARG A 241 -20.04 10.48 -1.37
CA ARG A 241 -19.54 10.06 -2.70
C ARG A 241 -18.11 9.55 -2.64
N TYR A 242 -17.22 10.26 -1.95
CA TYR A 242 -15.84 9.79 -1.75
C TYR A 242 -15.79 8.40 -1.10
N VAL A 243 -16.59 8.17 -0.06
CA VAL A 243 -16.67 6.87 0.60
C VAL A 243 -17.19 5.78 -0.35
N GLU A 244 -18.27 6.05 -1.08
CA GLU A 244 -18.92 5.08 -1.98
C GLU A 244 -18.15 4.81 -3.28
N GLU A 245 -17.52 5.82 -3.86
CA GLU A 245 -16.92 5.77 -5.19
C GLU A 245 -15.39 5.62 -5.17
N VAL A 246 -14.74 5.85 -4.01
CA VAL A 246 -13.27 5.79 -3.87
C VAL A 246 -12.86 4.77 -2.83
N VAL A 247 -13.36 4.89 -1.59
CA VAL A 247 -12.90 4.05 -0.48
C VAL A 247 -13.41 2.62 -0.60
N LYS A 248 -14.71 2.43 -0.83
CA LYS A 248 -15.30 1.09 -0.98
C LYS A 248 -14.76 0.34 -2.21
N PRO A 249 -14.68 0.93 -3.42
CA PRO A 249 -14.16 0.21 -4.59
C PRO A 249 -12.71 -0.23 -4.38
N PHE A 250 -11.86 0.61 -3.78
CA PHE A 250 -10.50 0.19 -3.42
C PHE A 250 -10.51 -1.06 -2.51
N TYR A 251 -11.38 -1.08 -1.50
CA TYR A 251 -11.49 -2.22 -0.62
C TYR A 251 -11.98 -3.48 -1.35
N GLU A 252 -13.02 -3.36 -2.16
CA GLU A 252 -13.67 -4.48 -2.85
C GLU A 252 -12.80 -5.04 -3.99
N ASP A 253 -12.20 -4.18 -4.80
CA ASP A 253 -11.46 -4.57 -6.01
C ASP A 253 -10.02 -4.96 -5.74
N HIS A 254 -9.40 -4.42 -4.68
CA HIS A 254 -7.99 -4.65 -4.38
C HIS A 254 -7.81 -5.29 -3.00
N PHE A 255 -8.17 -4.60 -1.92
CA PHE A 255 -7.80 -5.01 -0.56
C PHE A 255 -8.36 -6.38 -0.18
N SER A 256 -9.62 -6.65 -0.54
CA SER A 256 -10.30 -7.93 -0.27
C SER A 256 -9.63 -9.14 -0.94
N ARG A 257 -8.83 -8.90 -1.99
CA ARG A 257 -8.18 -9.93 -2.80
C ARG A 257 -6.77 -10.26 -2.32
N PHE A 258 -6.20 -9.48 -1.41
CA PHE A 258 -4.86 -9.73 -0.90
C PHE A 258 -4.84 -11.00 -0.04
N ASP A 259 -3.82 -11.84 -0.23
CA ASP A 259 -3.62 -13.06 0.56
C ASP A 259 -2.71 -12.80 1.76
N ARG A 260 -1.75 -11.89 1.61
CA ARG A 260 -0.70 -11.56 2.60
C ARG A 260 -0.44 -10.07 2.56
N GLN A 261 -0.11 -9.46 3.71
CA GLN A 261 0.20 -8.04 3.81
C GLN A 261 1.53 -7.80 4.53
N ILE A 262 2.35 -6.92 3.96
CA ILE A 262 3.52 -6.32 4.62
C ILE A 262 3.24 -4.83 4.81
N VAL A 263 3.44 -4.33 6.03
CA VAL A 263 3.36 -2.91 6.39
C VAL A 263 4.74 -2.47 6.87
N LEU A 264 5.42 -1.65 6.08
CA LEU A 264 6.73 -1.11 6.42
C LEU A 264 6.59 0.15 7.28
N VAL A 265 7.43 0.25 8.32
CA VAL A 265 7.40 1.34 9.29
C VAL A 265 8.80 1.86 9.52
N ASP A 266 9.03 3.15 9.25
CA ASP A 266 10.30 3.81 9.57
C ASP A 266 10.26 4.38 10.99
N LEU A 267 10.64 3.55 11.97
CA LEU A 267 10.63 3.93 13.38
C LEU A 267 11.70 4.98 13.73
N PHE A 268 12.84 4.97 13.03
CA PHE A 268 13.95 5.88 13.33
C PHE A 268 13.59 7.33 13.01
N SER A 269 12.96 7.57 11.85
CA SER A 269 12.51 8.92 11.49
C SER A 269 11.47 9.45 12.49
N CYS A 270 10.54 8.60 12.94
CA CYS A 270 9.53 8.96 13.93
C CYS A 270 10.16 9.36 15.27
N LEU A 271 11.11 8.56 15.77
CA LEU A 271 11.78 8.83 17.05
C LEU A 271 12.65 10.10 17.00
N ASN A 272 13.32 10.35 15.87
CA ASN A 272 14.17 11.52 15.70
C ASN A 272 13.38 12.83 15.55
N ALA A 273 12.13 12.77 15.06
CA ALA A 273 11.31 13.95 14.82
C ALA A 273 10.73 14.55 16.13
N GLY A 274 10.50 13.72 17.15
CA GLY A 274 10.02 14.14 18.46
C GLY A 274 8.69 13.49 18.87
N PRO A 275 8.22 13.75 20.11
CA PRO A 275 7.07 13.06 20.70
C PRO A 275 5.78 13.25 19.89
N ASP A 276 5.48 14.47 19.44
CA ASP A 276 4.26 14.74 18.68
C ASP A 276 4.20 13.96 17.35
N TRP A 277 5.34 13.77 16.69
CA TRP A 277 5.44 12.98 15.45
C TRP A 277 5.34 11.48 15.72
N PHE A 278 5.93 11.03 16.82
CA PHE A 278 5.78 9.64 17.26
C PHE A 278 4.31 9.31 17.56
N ASP A 279 3.62 10.17 18.30
CA ASP A 279 2.19 10.00 18.61
C ASP A 279 1.32 10.02 17.34
N ASP A 280 1.65 10.88 16.37
CA ASP A 280 1.00 10.91 15.04
C ASP A 280 1.21 9.60 14.27
N SER A 281 2.44 9.06 14.26
CA SER A 281 2.74 7.76 13.65
C SER A 281 2.04 6.60 14.36
N MET A 282 1.97 6.62 15.69
CA MET A 282 1.23 5.61 16.45
C MET A 282 -0.27 5.67 16.19
N THR A 283 -0.83 6.87 16.01
CA THR A 283 -2.22 7.06 15.59
C THR A 283 -2.44 6.44 14.21
N ALA A 284 -1.58 6.74 13.23
CA ALA A 284 -1.64 6.15 11.90
C ALA A 284 -1.55 4.62 11.90
N LEU A 285 -0.60 4.04 12.64
CA LEU A 285 -0.49 2.60 12.77
C LEU A 285 -1.72 1.96 13.43
N SER A 286 -2.28 2.60 14.46
CA SER A 286 -3.47 2.10 15.14
C SER A 286 -4.69 2.08 14.22
N THR A 287 -4.91 3.15 13.47
CA THR A 287 -5.97 3.25 12.46
C THR A 287 -5.79 2.21 11.33
N ILE A 288 -4.56 1.97 10.90
CA ILE A 288 -4.25 0.92 9.92
C ILE A 288 -4.56 -0.47 10.51
N LEU A 289 -4.18 -0.73 11.77
CA LEU A 289 -4.44 -2.00 12.46
C LEU A 289 -5.93 -2.31 12.60
N GLU A 290 -6.77 -1.29 12.82
CA GLU A 290 -8.24 -1.45 12.84
C GLU A 290 -8.78 -2.02 11.52
N SER A 291 -8.11 -1.70 10.40
CA SER A 291 -8.49 -2.22 9.08
C SER A 291 -8.18 -3.71 8.89
N PHE A 292 -7.28 -4.26 9.71
CA PHE A 292 -6.91 -5.68 9.74
C PHE A 292 -7.54 -6.46 10.90
N ALA A 293 -8.16 -5.78 11.87
CA ALA A 293 -8.77 -6.41 13.03
C ALA A 293 -10.13 -7.04 12.67
N TYR A 294 -10.09 -8.27 12.17
CA TYR A 294 -11.29 -9.03 11.81
C TYR A 294 -11.94 -9.66 13.06
N GLY A 295 -12.80 -8.91 13.77
CA GLY A 295 -13.49 -9.42 14.98
C GLY A 295 -14.72 -8.65 15.48
N GLN A 296 -15.77 -9.41 15.82
CA GLN A 296 -17.07 -9.16 16.52
C GLN A 296 -18.00 -7.98 16.14
N SER A 297 -17.54 -6.87 15.56
CA SER A 297 -18.46 -5.73 15.26
C SER A 297 -18.10 -4.84 14.05
N GLY A 298 -17.11 -5.20 13.24
CA GLY A 298 -16.65 -4.36 12.12
C GLY A 298 -17.61 -4.36 10.93
N TRP A 299 -18.06 -3.17 10.52
CA TRP A 299 -18.77 -2.91 9.26
C TRP A 299 -17.99 -3.42 8.03
N ILE A 300 -16.66 -3.54 8.14
CA ILE A 300 -15.74 -4.16 7.16
C ILE A 300 -16.20 -5.59 6.79
N ARG A 301 -16.73 -6.36 7.75
CA ARG A 301 -17.22 -7.73 7.50
C ARG A 301 -18.51 -7.76 6.67
N ARG A 302 -19.29 -6.67 6.65
CA ARG A 302 -20.52 -6.58 5.83
C ARG A 302 -20.20 -6.37 4.36
N LEU A 303 -18.99 -5.90 4.03
CA LEU A 303 -18.60 -5.61 2.66
C LEU A 303 -18.01 -6.82 1.94
N ILE A 304 -17.27 -7.76 2.59
CA ILE A 304 -16.80 -9.05 2.01
C ILE A 304 -16.13 -9.95 3.10
N SER A 305 -15.97 -11.26 2.83
CA SER A 305 -15.14 -12.20 3.61
C SER A 305 -13.63 -11.91 3.47
N PRO A 306 -12.89 -11.63 4.55
CA PRO A 306 -11.45 -11.32 4.47
C PRO A 306 -10.63 -12.49 3.92
N ARG A 307 -9.66 -12.20 3.05
CA ARG A 307 -8.73 -13.18 2.48
C ARG A 307 -7.31 -13.11 3.08
N ILE A 308 -6.94 -11.97 3.66
CA ILE A 308 -5.63 -11.80 4.31
C ILE A 308 -5.59 -12.68 5.57
N ASP A 309 -4.73 -13.70 5.56
CA ASP A 309 -4.54 -14.61 6.71
C ASP A 309 -3.29 -14.27 7.54
N LYS A 310 -2.38 -13.43 7.00
CA LYS A 310 -1.13 -13.01 7.64
C LYS A 310 -0.79 -11.56 7.31
N VAL A 311 -0.47 -10.82 8.36
CA VAL A 311 0.03 -9.44 8.29
C VAL A 311 1.40 -9.38 8.98
N LEU A 312 2.38 -8.76 8.33
CA LEU A 312 3.71 -8.51 8.86
C LEU A 312 3.93 -6.99 8.97
N PHE A 313 4.17 -6.50 10.19
CA PHE A 313 4.72 -5.17 10.41
C PHE A 313 6.24 -5.28 10.48
N ALA A 314 6.95 -4.58 9.59
CA ALA A 314 8.40 -4.64 9.52
C ALA A 314 8.98 -3.25 9.75
N ALA A 315 9.86 -3.13 10.74
CA ALA A 315 10.67 -1.93 10.91
C ALA A 315 11.67 -1.86 9.75
N SER A 316 11.66 -0.78 8.98
CA SER A 316 12.55 -0.59 7.85
C SER A 316 13.75 0.30 8.22
N LYS A 317 14.80 0.23 7.39
CA LYS A 317 16.07 0.98 7.58
C LYS A 317 16.81 0.64 8.88
N ALA A 318 16.54 -0.55 9.43
CA ALA A 318 17.19 -1.09 10.62
C ALA A 318 18.54 -1.73 10.32
#